data_AF-A0A6A4UCN6-F1
#
_entry.id   AF-A0A6A4UCN6-F1
#
_cell.length_a   1.000
_cell.length_b   1.000
_cell.length_c   1.000
_cell.angle_alpha   90.00
_cell.angle_beta   90.00
_cell.angle_gamma   90.00
#
_symmetry.space_group_name_H-M   'P 1'
#
loop_
_entity.id
_entity.type
_entity.pdbx_description
1 polymer ?
#
loop_
_entity_poly.entity_id
_entity_poly.type
_entity_poly.pdbx_seq_one_letter_code
_entity_poly.pdbx_strand_id
1 'polypeptide(L)'
;MVSLGSGAEREINDFLLTRYACYLIAQNGDPRKQEIAYAQTYFAVQTRMQELNEQKKYEEKCLQSRKKLMQTEVKIEKTVYERGIKLPVEFATFKDKHIRALYGGIGIKELKKKRNIPEKRVLADFDTDVELRAKDFALAMTDHNIK
;
A
#
# COMPACT_ATOMS: atom_id res chain seq x y z
N MET A 1 -17.53 -47.13 10.34
CA MET A 1 -18.29 -47.52 11.56
C MET A 1 -17.44 -47.25 12.79
N VAL A 2 -18.02 -46.93 13.94
CA VAL A 2 -17.31 -46.79 15.23
C VAL A 2 -17.95 -47.69 16.27
N SER A 3 -17.12 -48.43 17.00
CA SER A 3 -17.55 -49.26 18.12
C SER A 3 -17.92 -48.39 19.32
N LEU A 4 -19.16 -48.50 19.80
CA LEU A 4 -19.62 -47.85 21.02
C LEU A 4 -19.26 -48.70 22.23
N GLY A 5 -19.17 -48.09 23.42
CA GLY A 5 -18.90 -48.78 24.68
C GLY A 5 -19.92 -49.87 25.06
N SER A 6 -21.05 -49.92 24.35
CA SER A 6 -22.10 -50.96 24.46
C SER A 6 -21.92 -52.14 23.50
N GLY A 7 -20.86 -52.18 22.68
CA GLY A 7 -20.65 -53.24 21.67
C GLY A 7 -21.44 -53.07 20.37
N ALA A 8 -22.27 -52.01 20.26
CA ALA A 8 -22.97 -51.65 19.03
C ALA A 8 -22.07 -50.84 18.09
N GLU A 9 -22.22 -51.03 16.78
CA GLU A 9 -21.52 -50.25 15.76
C GLU A 9 -22.42 -49.11 15.25
N ARG A 10 -21.86 -47.89 15.18
CA ARG A 10 -22.53 -46.73 14.56
C ARG A 10 -21.95 -46.47 13.18
N GLU A 11 -22.82 -46.38 12.18
CA GLU A 11 -22.45 -45.96 10.83
C GLU A 11 -22.07 -44.47 10.83
N ILE A 12 -20.95 -44.13 10.19
CA ILE A 12 -20.53 -42.75 9.98
C ILE A 12 -20.85 -42.42 8.53
N ASN A 13 -21.61 -41.35 8.32
CA ASN A 13 -21.89 -40.85 6.98
C ASN A 13 -20.67 -40.06 6.47
N ASP A 14 -20.25 -40.38 5.25
CA ASP A 14 -19.27 -39.59 4.53
C ASP A 14 -19.95 -38.44 3.79
N PHE A 15 -19.34 -37.25 3.83
CA PHE A 15 -19.86 -36.05 3.17
C PHE A 15 -18.83 -35.49 2.20
N LEU A 16 -19.28 -35.13 1.00
CA LEU A 16 -18.52 -34.31 0.08
C LEU A 16 -18.77 -32.85 0.39
N LEU A 17 -17.70 -32.15 0.78
CA LEU A 17 -17.77 -30.75 1.20
C LEU A 17 -17.06 -29.84 0.21
N THR A 18 -17.50 -28.59 0.16
CA THR A 18 -16.76 -27.57 -0.58
C THR A 18 -15.43 -27.29 0.12
N ARG A 19 -14.45 -26.82 -0.65
CA ARG A 19 -13.14 -26.44 -0.10
C ARG A 19 -13.25 -25.46 1.07
N TYR A 20 -14.17 -24.50 0.99
CA TYR A 20 -14.41 -23.53 2.07
C TYR A 20 -14.96 -24.19 3.33
N ALA A 21 -15.93 -25.11 3.20
CA ALA A 21 -16.43 -25.87 4.33
C ALA A 21 -15.33 -26.74 4.98
N CYS A 22 -14.47 -27.39 4.16
CA CYS A 22 -13.31 -28.12 4.67
C CYS A 22 -12.35 -27.22 5.46
N TYR A 23 -12.11 -25.98 5.00
CA TYR A 23 -11.26 -25.03 5.71
C TYR A 23 -11.85 -24.63 7.06
N LEU A 24 -13.15 -24.33 7.11
CA LEU A 24 -13.81 -23.99 8.37
C LEU A 24 -13.77 -25.14 9.36
N ILE A 25 -14.01 -26.38 8.92
CA ILE A 25 -13.90 -27.57 9.79
C ILE A 25 -12.46 -27.73 10.30
N ALA A 26 -11.47 -27.58 9.42
CA ALA A 26 -10.07 -27.70 9.80
C ALA A 26 -9.62 -26.60 10.77
N GLN A 27 -10.15 -25.38 10.66
CA GLN A 27 -9.84 -24.27 11.56
C GLN A 27 -10.51 -24.41 12.93
N ASN A 28 -11.73 -24.95 12.98
CA ASN A 28 -12.55 -25.03 14.20
C ASN A 28 -12.54 -26.42 14.86
N GLY A 29 -11.83 -27.41 14.30
CA GLY A 29 -11.76 -28.77 14.84
C GLY A 29 -10.97 -28.87 16.14
N ASP A 30 -11.04 -30.05 16.78
CA ASP A 30 -10.24 -30.34 17.98
C ASP A 30 -8.74 -30.41 17.64
N PRO A 31 -7.90 -29.52 18.20
CA PRO A 31 -6.46 -29.46 17.92
C PRO A 31 -5.69 -30.69 18.42
N ARG A 32 -6.29 -31.58 19.23
CA ARG A 32 -5.67 -32.85 19.62
C ARG A 32 -5.56 -33.84 18.46
N LYS A 33 -6.33 -33.65 17.39
CA LYS A 33 -6.21 -34.44 16.16
C LYS A 33 -5.08 -33.88 15.31
N GLN A 34 -4.14 -34.73 14.91
CA GLN A 34 -2.93 -34.31 14.21
C GLN A 34 -3.25 -33.58 12.90
N GLU A 35 -4.23 -34.06 12.15
CA GLU A 35 -4.66 -33.48 10.87
C GLU A 35 -5.19 -32.05 11.04
N ILE A 36 -5.94 -31.82 12.12
CA ILE A 36 -6.46 -30.50 12.48
C ILE A 36 -5.31 -29.57 12.90
N ALA A 37 -4.41 -30.04 13.75
CA ALA A 37 -3.25 -29.26 14.19
C ALA A 37 -2.34 -28.82 13.02
N TYR A 38 -2.10 -29.73 12.06
CA TYR A 38 -1.35 -29.42 10.84
C TYR A 38 -2.06 -28.38 9.98
N ALA A 39 -3.38 -28.51 9.79
CA ALA A 39 -4.14 -27.55 9.03
C ALA A 39 -4.18 -26.16 9.68
N GLN A 40 -4.36 -26.08 11.00
CA GLN A 40 -4.29 -24.83 11.76
C GLN A 40 -2.93 -24.15 11.61
N THR A 41 -1.83 -24.93 11.70
CA THR A 41 -0.47 -24.43 11.49
C THR A 41 -0.29 -23.90 10.06
N TYR A 42 -0.78 -24.64 9.06
CA TYR A 42 -0.75 -24.21 7.66
C TYR A 42 -1.45 -22.86 7.48
N PHE A 43 -2.68 -22.70 8.00
CA PHE A 43 -3.40 -21.43 7.87
C PHE A 43 -2.71 -20.29 8.61
N ALA A 44 -2.15 -20.52 9.80
CA ALA A 44 -1.40 -19.48 10.51
C ALA A 44 -0.21 -18.98 9.69
N VAL A 45 0.56 -19.90 9.08
CA VAL A 45 1.69 -19.56 8.21
C VAL A 45 1.22 -18.85 6.94
N GLN A 46 0.20 -19.37 6.25
CA GLN A 46 -0.29 -18.78 5.01
C GLN A 46 -0.88 -17.38 5.22
N THR A 47 -1.66 -17.18 6.29
CA THR A 47 -2.19 -15.84 6.62
C THR A 47 -1.05 -14.86 6.86
N ARG A 48 -0.03 -15.26 7.63
CA ARG A 48 1.13 -14.40 7.87
C ARG A 48 1.90 -14.07 6.59
N MET A 49 2.09 -15.04 5.71
CA MET A 49 2.72 -14.82 4.40
C MET A 49 1.91 -13.84 3.54
N GLN A 50 0.58 -13.97 3.55
CA GLN A 50 -0.31 -13.07 2.81
C GLN A 50 -0.24 -11.63 3.34
N GLU A 51 -0.31 -11.43 4.65
CA GLU A 51 -0.17 -10.11 5.28
C GLU A 51 1.15 -9.42 4.88
N LEU A 52 2.26 -10.15 4.95
CA LEU A 52 3.58 -9.62 4.57
C LEU A 52 3.66 -9.31 3.08
N ASN A 53 3.04 -10.13 2.23
CA ASN A 53 2.99 -9.89 0.79
C ASN A 53 2.13 -8.66 0.46
N GLU A 54 1.03 -8.44 1.16
CA GLU A 54 0.20 -7.25 1.00
C GLU A 54 0.94 -5.97 1.43
N GLN A 55 1.66 -6.02 2.55
CA GLN A 55 2.55 -4.93 2.99
C GLN A 55 3.61 -4.61 1.92
N LYS A 56 4.31 -5.62 1.40
CA LYS A 56 5.30 -5.44 0.32
C LYS A 56 4.68 -4.85 -0.95
N LYS A 57 3.52 -5.35 -1.38
CA LYS A 57 2.80 -4.80 -2.54
C LYS A 57 2.44 -3.33 -2.35
N TYR A 58 2.07 -2.93 -1.14
CA TYR A 58 1.78 -1.52 -0.82
C TYR A 58 3.04 -0.66 -0.91
N GLU A 59 4.15 -1.12 -0.32
CA GLU A 59 5.46 -0.44 -0.39
C GLU A 59 5.96 -0.30 -1.83
N GLU A 60 5.84 -1.36 -2.63
CA GLU A 60 6.19 -1.36 -4.05
C GLU A 60 5.37 -0.35 -4.85
N LYS A 61 4.06 -0.27 -4.62
CA LYS A 61 3.19 0.74 -5.25
C LYS A 61 3.65 2.15 -4.90
N CYS A 62 3.94 2.42 -3.62
CA CYS A 62 4.42 3.71 -3.17
C CYS A 62 5.75 4.08 -3.85
N LEU A 63 6.68 3.12 -3.96
CA LEU A 63 7.95 3.30 -4.68
C LEU A 63 7.74 3.59 -6.17
N GLN A 64 6.81 2.89 -6.82
CA GLN A 64 6.46 3.14 -8.22
C GLN A 64 5.88 4.54 -8.41
N SER A 65 4.95 4.96 -7.55
CA SER A 65 4.37 6.31 -7.58
C SER A 65 5.43 7.40 -7.37
N ARG A 66 6.42 7.18 -6.49
CA ARG A 66 7.57 8.09 -6.33
C ARG A 66 8.43 8.18 -7.59
N LYS A 67 8.75 7.03 -8.21
CA LYS A 67 9.52 7.01 -9.46
C LYS A 67 8.80 7.79 -10.56
N LYS A 68 7.48 7.63 -10.66
CA LYS A 68 6.67 8.35 -11.64
C LYS A 68 6.65 9.87 -11.39
N LEU A 69 6.43 10.27 -10.13
CA LEU A 69 6.50 11.69 -9.74
C LEU A 69 7.86 12.30 -10.11
N MET A 70 8.96 11.61 -9.81
CA MET A 70 10.31 12.07 -10.14
C MET A 70 10.49 12.27 -11.66
N GLN A 71 9.95 11.38 -12.49
CA GLN A 71 10.00 11.52 -13.95
C GLN A 71 9.22 12.75 -14.42
N THR A 72 8.05 12.99 -13.85
CA THR A 72 7.23 14.17 -14.15
C THR A 72 7.92 15.46 -13.68
N GLU A 73 8.56 15.45 -12.51
CA GLU A 73 9.35 16.59 -12.00
C GLU A 73 10.50 16.95 -12.95
N VAL A 74 11.28 15.98 -13.42
CA VAL A 74 12.37 16.22 -14.38
C VAL A 74 11.82 16.83 -15.68
N LYS A 75 10.69 16.34 -16.16
CA LYS A 75 10.06 16.82 -17.39
C LYS A 75 9.59 18.27 -17.25
N ILE A 76 8.86 18.58 -16.18
CA ILE A 76 8.34 19.95 -15.97
C ILE A 76 9.46 20.94 -15.66
N GLU A 77 10.53 20.52 -14.97
CA GLU A 77 11.71 21.37 -14.74
C GLU A 77 12.32 21.81 -16.07
N LYS A 78 12.39 20.92 -17.07
CA LYS A 78 12.82 21.27 -18.43
C LYS A 78 11.88 22.28 -19.10
N THR A 79 10.57 22.01 -19.11
CA THR A 79 9.57 22.90 -19.73
C THR A 79 9.59 24.30 -19.10
N VAL A 80 9.68 24.36 -17.77
CA VAL A 80 9.69 25.60 -17.01
C VAL A 80 10.99 26.38 -17.21
N TYR A 81 12.12 25.68 -17.36
CA TYR A 81 13.40 26.29 -17.73
C TYR A 81 13.37 26.95 -19.10
N GLU A 82 12.80 26.26 -20.10
CA GLU A 82 12.60 26.80 -21.46
C GLU A 82 11.70 28.05 -21.46
N ARG A 83 10.79 28.17 -20.48
CA ARG A 83 9.90 29.32 -20.29
C ARG A 83 10.47 30.47 -19.43
N GLY A 84 11.74 30.39 -19.03
CA GLY A 84 12.47 31.51 -18.43
C GLY A 84 12.70 31.42 -16.92
N ILE A 85 12.24 30.37 -16.24
CA ILE A 85 12.60 30.10 -14.85
C ILE A 85 14.00 29.47 -14.82
N LYS A 86 15.00 30.21 -14.40
CA LYS A 86 16.40 29.77 -14.46
C LYS A 86 17.08 29.73 -13.11
N LEU A 87 16.63 30.56 -12.17
CA LEU A 87 17.29 30.69 -10.88
C LEU A 87 16.77 29.65 -9.87
N PRO A 88 17.63 29.11 -9.00
CA PRO A 88 17.21 28.15 -7.97
C PRO A 88 16.06 28.65 -7.08
N VAL A 89 16.03 29.96 -6.79
CA VAL A 89 14.97 30.59 -5.98
C VAL A 89 13.62 30.58 -6.71
N GLU A 90 13.62 30.72 -8.03
CA GLU A 90 12.39 30.68 -8.84
C GLU A 90 11.84 29.26 -8.90
N PHE A 91 12.69 28.25 -9.05
CA PHE A 91 12.28 26.83 -8.95
C PHE A 91 11.71 26.51 -7.57
N ALA A 92 12.35 26.98 -6.49
CA ALA A 92 11.83 26.80 -5.14
C ALA A 92 10.45 27.47 -4.97
N THR A 93 10.27 28.66 -5.54
CA THR A 93 9.00 29.39 -5.52
C THR A 93 7.92 28.66 -6.34
N PHE A 94 8.27 28.13 -7.51
CA PHE A 94 7.39 27.31 -8.34
C PHE A 94 6.90 26.08 -7.58
N LYS A 95 7.83 25.32 -6.97
CA LYS A 95 7.49 24.14 -6.15
C LYS A 95 6.63 24.48 -4.95
N ASP A 96 6.92 25.57 -4.23
CA ASP A 96 6.10 26.00 -3.09
C ASP A 96 4.68 26.41 -3.52
N LYS A 97 4.54 27.19 -4.61
CA LYS A 97 3.23 27.56 -5.16
C LYS A 97 2.40 26.34 -5.57
N HIS A 98 3.05 25.38 -6.22
CA HIS A 98 2.41 24.12 -6.60
C HIS A 98 1.86 23.36 -5.38
N ILE A 99 2.66 23.24 -4.32
CA ILE A 99 2.23 22.60 -3.08
C ILE A 99 1.11 23.39 -2.41
N ARG A 100 1.19 24.73 -2.34
CA ARG A 100 0.09 25.55 -1.81
C ARG A 100 -1.22 25.31 -2.55
N ALA A 101 -1.18 25.21 -3.88
CA ALA A 101 -2.38 24.96 -4.68
C ALA A 101 -3.02 23.60 -4.33
N LEU A 102 -2.21 22.57 -4.12
CA LEU A 102 -2.69 21.23 -3.79
C LEU A 102 -3.19 21.11 -2.33
N TYR A 103 -2.60 21.86 -1.40
CA TYR A 103 -2.87 21.77 0.04
C TYR A 103 -3.63 22.98 0.61
N GLY A 104 -4.48 23.63 -0.19
CA GLY A 104 -5.40 24.68 0.30
C GLY A 104 -4.70 25.93 0.84
N GLY A 105 -3.57 26.31 0.26
CA GLY A 105 -2.78 27.48 0.64
C GLY A 105 -1.58 27.17 1.54
N ILE A 106 -1.46 25.95 2.06
CA ILE A 106 -0.38 25.54 2.97
C ILE A 106 0.91 25.26 2.18
N GLY A 107 1.99 25.98 2.51
CA GLY A 107 3.29 25.84 1.85
C GLY A 107 4.10 24.63 2.33
N ILE A 108 5.25 24.38 1.68
CA ILE A 108 6.13 23.23 2.00
C ILE A 108 6.61 23.30 3.45
N LYS A 109 7.07 24.47 3.91
CA LYS A 109 7.62 24.66 5.26
C LYS A 109 6.57 24.40 6.34
N GLU A 110 5.38 24.93 6.15
CA GLU A 110 4.25 24.77 7.07
C GLU A 110 3.77 23.32 7.11
N LEU A 111 3.69 22.66 5.95
CA LEU A 111 3.30 21.27 5.86
C LEU A 111 4.30 20.34 6.56
N LYS A 112 5.61 20.59 6.40
CA LYS A 112 6.65 19.86 7.13
C LYS A 112 6.52 20.07 8.64
N LYS A 113 6.29 21.30 9.09
CA LYS A 113 6.08 21.62 10.52
C LYS A 113 4.85 20.92 11.08
N LYS A 114 3.72 20.97 10.36
CA LYS A 114 2.45 20.32 10.77
C LYS A 114 2.58 18.80 10.87
N ARG A 115 3.44 18.20 10.05
CA ARG A 115 3.67 16.74 10.00
C ARG A 115 4.89 16.27 10.79
N ASN A 116 5.57 17.15 11.53
CA ASN A 116 6.81 16.84 12.25
C ASN A 116 7.90 16.22 11.36
N ILE A 117 8.01 16.69 10.11
CA ILE A 117 9.01 16.22 9.14
C ILE A 117 10.29 17.05 9.29
N PRO A 118 11.48 16.43 9.39
CA PRO A 118 12.75 17.15 9.43
C PRO A 118 12.95 18.05 8.20
N GLU A 119 13.42 19.28 8.40
CA GLU A 119 13.54 20.27 7.31
C GLU A 119 14.41 19.78 6.15
N LYS A 120 15.47 19.01 6.45
CA LYS A 120 16.42 18.46 5.48
C LYS A 120 15.86 17.31 4.64
N ARG A 121 14.77 16.67 5.05
CA ARG A 121 14.17 15.54 4.32
C ARG A 121 13.15 16.03 3.29
N VAL A 122 13.01 15.30 2.20
CA VAL A 122 12.05 15.64 1.14
C VAL A 122 10.64 15.29 1.59
N LEU A 123 9.65 16.12 1.23
CA LEU A 123 8.24 15.89 1.61
C LEU A 123 7.69 14.57 1.02
N ALA A 124 8.09 14.23 -0.21
CA ALA A 124 7.72 12.99 -0.91
C ALA A 124 8.06 11.69 -0.14
N ASP A 125 9.05 11.73 0.75
CA ASP A 125 9.41 10.59 1.59
C ASP A 125 8.32 10.21 2.61
N PHE A 126 7.44 11.17 2.94
CA PHE A 126 6.40 11.03 3.96
C PHE A 126 4.99 11.10 3.36
N ASP A 127 4.88 11.22 2.04
CA ASP A 127 3.60 11.23 1.35
C ASP A 127 3.03 9.82 1.20
N THR A 128 1.71 9.74 1.28
CA THR A 128 0.94 8.53 0.91
C THR A 128 0.91 8.32 -0.61
N ASP A 129 0.55 7.11 -1.07
CA ASP A 129 0.40 6.82 -2.51
C ASP A 129 -0.55 7.81 -3.22
N VAL A 130 -1.64 8.19 -2.54
CA VAL A 130 -2.63 9.15 -3.04
C VAL A 130 -2.02 10.52 -3.24
N GLU A 131 -1.25 11.00 -2.27
CA GLU A 131 -0.59 12.31 -2.35
C GLU A 131 0.47 12.36 -3.44
N LEU A 132 1.28 11.31 -3.56
CA LEU A 132 2.27 11.19 -4.63
C LEU A 132 1.62 11.26 -6.01
N ARG A 133 0.51 10.54 -6.20
CA ARG A 133 -0.27 10.56 -7.44
C ARG A 133 -0.94 11.90 -7.69
N ALA A 134 -1.45 12.56 -6.65
CA ALA A 134 -2.06 13.88 -6.78
C ALA A 134 -1.02 14.94 -7.21
N LYS A 135 0.19 14.89 -6.64
CA LYS A 135 1.32 15.73 -7.06
C LYS A 135 1.74 15.44 -8.50
N ASP A 136 1.89 14.16 -8.85
CA ASP A 136 2.23 13.73 -10.21
C ASP A 136 1.21 14.27 -11.22
N PHE A 137 -0.09 14.07 -10.94
CA PHE A 137 -1.16 14.54 -11.79
C PHE A 137 -1.19 16.07 -11.91
N ALA A 138 -1.07 16.80 -10.80
CA ALA A 138 -1.10 18.25 -10.82
C ALA A 138 0.11 18.84 -11.59
N LEU A 139 1.29 18.23 -11.46
CA LEU A 139 2.46 18.61 -12.27
C LEU A 139 2.26 18.27 -13.74
N ALA A 140 1.73 17.08 -14.06
CA ALA A 140 1.44 16.69 -15.44
C ALA A 140 0.41 17.62 -16.11
N MET A 141 -0.63 18.03 -15.38
CA MET A 141 -1.60 19.02 -15.84
C MET A 141 -0.96 20.39 -16.05
N THR A 142 -0.06 20.79 -15.14
CA THR A 142 0.70 22.04 -15.30
C THR A 142 1.54 21.95 -16.57
N ASP A 143 2.37 20.92 -16.75
CA ASP A 143 3.19 20.68 -17.95
C ASP A 143 2.34 20.68 -19.22
N HIS A 144 1.15 20.08 -19.20
CA HIS A 144 0.24 20.12 -20.36
C HIS A 144 -0.23 21.53 -20.70
N ASN A 145 -0.59 22.34 -19.70
CA ASN A 145 -1.04 23.73 -19.88
C ASN A 145 0.10 24.69 -20.21
N ILE A 146 1.33 24.33 -19.80
CA ILE A 146 2.53 25.12 -20.05
C ILE A 146 3.44 24.51 -21.12
N LYS A 147 2.91 23.67 -21.99
CA LYS A 147 3.55 23.42 -23.29
C LYS A 147 3.01 24.42 -24.29
#